data_AF-A0A838SW88-F1
#
_entry.id   AF-A0A838SW88-F1
#
_cell.length_a   1.000
_cell.length_b   1.000
_cell.length_c   1.000
_cell.angle_alpha   90.00
_cell.angle_beta   90.00
_cell.angle_gamma   90.00
#
_symmetry.space_group_name_H-M   'P 1'
#
loop_
_entity.id
_entity.type
_entity.pdbx_description
1 polymer ?
#
loop_
_entity_poly.entity_id
_entity_poly.type
_entity_poly.pdbx_seq_one_letter_code
_entity_poly.pdbx_strand_id
1 'polypeptide(L)'
;TRVVDDHVCGIADREQVWVRDGWATRFGLPAGAMDTGFGSSPPQVQAVTPDGPQPLLDYHDQVAEATSRYLDSLGTADFDRIIDRSYDPPVTVGIRLLSVNSDALQHVGQAAYVKGLFQRRA
;
A
#
# COMPACT_ATOMS: atom_id res chain seq x y z
N THR A 1 -2.61 1.36 -1.88
CA THR A 1 -1.95 2.24 -0.89
C THR A 1 -1.40 1.47 0.30
N ARG A 2 -2.20 0.71 1.07
CA ARG A 2 -1.71 -0.09 2.22
C ARG A 2 -0.48 -0.96 1.89
N VAL A 3 -0.55 -1.75 0.81
CA VAL A 3 0.57 -2.59 0.34
C VAL A 3 1.82 -1.77 0.01
N VAL A 4 1.64 -0.59 -0.60
CA VAL A 4 2.76 0.32 -0.92
C VAL A 4 3.42 0.81 0.36
N ASP A 5 2.64 1.33 1.31
CA ASP A 5 3.13 1.80 2.61
C ASP A 5 3.87 0.69 3.36
N ASP A 6 3.22 -0.46 3.54
CA ASP A 6 3.79 -1.60 4.24
C ASP A 6 5.12 -2.07 3.64
N HIS A 7 5.14 -2.32 2.34
CA HIS A 7 6.31 -2.90 1.68
C HIS A 7 7.43 -1.89 1.49
N VAL A 8 7.14 -0.62 1.17
CA VAL A 8 8.16 0.41 0.99
C VAL A 8 8.76 0.80 2.34
N CYS A 9 7.96 1.01 3.37
CA CYS A 9 8.48 1.28 4.72
C CYS A 9 9.28 0.08 5.25
N GLY A 10 8.84 -1.14 4.98
CA GLY A 10 9.58 -2.36 5.35
C GLY A 10 10.98 -2.44 4.73
N ILE A 11 11.15 -2.15 3.44
CA ILE A 11 12.48 -2.16 2.81
C ILE A 11 13.34 -0.94 3.14
N ALA A 12 12.70 0.17 3.51
CA ALA A 12 13.33 1.40 3.97
C ALA A 12 13.74 1.38 5.45
N ASP A 13 13.35 0.33 6.19
CA ASP A 13 13.48 0.25 7.65
C ASP A 13 12.88 1.46 8.37
N ARG A 14 11.64 1.80 8.00
CA ARG A 14 10.87 2.93 8.56
C ARG A 14 9.53 2.45 9.08
N GLU A 15 8.99 3.20 10.05
CA GLU A 15 7.60 3.01 10.46
C GLU A 15 6.64 3.37 9.31
N GLN A 16 5.58 2.57 9.14
CA GLN A 16 4.53 2.83 8.16
C GLN A 16 3.82 4.15 8.46
N VAL A 17 3.51 4.92 7.41
CA VAL A 17 2.68 6.13 7.52
C VAL A 17 1.38 5.80 8.24
N TRP A 18 0.81 4.64 7.92
CA TRP A 18 -0.40 4.07 8.53
C TRP A 18 -0.39 4.07 10.06
N VAL A 19 0.74 3.67 10.66
CA VAL A 19 0.91 3.59 12.11
C VAL A 19 1.23 4.95 12.68
N ARG A 20 2.27 5.60 12.13
CA ARG A 20 2.80 6.88 12.58
C ARG A 20 1.72 7.94 12.74
N ASP A 21 0.81 8.01 11.77
CA ASP A 21 -0.21 9.08 11.69
C ASP A 21 -1.62 8.59 12.05
N GLY A 22 -1.73 7.37 12.61
CA GLY A 22 -2.97 6.83 13.16
C GLY A 22 -4.09 6.62 12.12
N TRP A 23 -3.75 6.16 10.92
CA TRP A 23 -4.71 6.04 9.83
C TRP A 23 -5.75 4.94 10.05
N ALA A 24 -5.42 3.88 10.80
CA ALA A 24 -6.37 2.78 11.06
C ALA A 24 -7.72 3.27 11.60
N THR A 25 -7.71 4.17 12.58
CA THR A 25 -8.94 4.69 13.19
C THR A 25 -9.74 5.56 12.21
N ARG A 26 -9.05 6.31 11.34
CA ARG A 26 -9.68 7.12 10.27
C ARG A 26 -10.35 6.27 9.20
N PHE A 27 -10.01 4.99 9.12
CA PHE A 27 -10.61 4.00 8.22
C PHE A 27 -11.62 3.09 8.93
N GLY A 28 -12.01 3.39 10.17
CA GLY A 28 -12.99 2.61 10.93
C GLY A 28 -12.43 1.33 11.57
N LEU A 29 -11.10 1.17 11.59
CA LEU A 29 -10.43 -0.03 12.11
C LEU A 29 -9.87 0.21 13.52
N PRO A 30 -9.60 -0.87 14.30
CA PRO A 30 -8.91 -0.76 15.57
C PRO A 30 -7.58 -0.01 15.43
N ALA A 31 -7.22 0.79 16.44
CA ALA A 31 -5.94 1.48 16.47
C ALA A 31 -4.79 0.47 16.35
N GLY A 32 -3.82 0.76 15.46
CA GLY A 32 -2.68 -0.11 15.22
C GLY A 32 -3.00 -1.39 14.42
N ALA A 33 -4.20 -1.53 13.84
CA ALA A 33 -4.48 -2.63 12.92
C ALA A 33 -3.46 -2.61 11.75
N MET A 34 -2.71 -3.69 11.54
CA MET A 34 -1.63 -3.71 10.54
C MET A 34 -2.02 -4.37 9.21
N ASP A 35 -3.23 -4.90 9.11
CA ASP A 35 -3.70 -5.64 7.93
C ASP A 35 -3.54 -4.79 6.65
N THR A 36 -3.05 -5.43 5.59
CA THR A 36 -2.86 -4.80 4.27
C THR A 36 -4.10 -4.92 3.39
N GLY A 37 -5.06 -5.73 3.79
CA GLY A 37 -6.24 -6.16 3.05
C GLY A 37 -6.10 -7.55 2.43
N PHE A 38 -4.90 -8.14 2.40
CA PHE A 38 -4.66 -9.44 1.78
C PHE A 38 -5.38 -10.56 2.54
N GLY A 39 -6.20 -11.34 1.83
CA GLY A 39 -6.99 -12.41 2.44
C GLY A 39 -8.24 -11.93 3.19
N SER A 40 -8.61 -10.64 3.08
CA SER A 40 -9.82 -10.11 3.71
C SER A 40 -11.09 -10.78 3.18
N SER A 41 -11.94 -11.23 4.11
CA SER A 41 -13.30 -11.68 3.84
C SER A 41 -14.25 -10.50 3.55
N PRO A 42 -15.43 -10.73 2.93
CA PRO A 42 -16.38 -9.65 2.66
C PRO A 42 -16.79 -8.83 3.91
N PRO A 43 -17.04 -9.43 5.10
CA PRO A 43 -17.31 -8.66 6.31
C PRO A 43 -16.13 -7.78 6.75
N GLN A 44 -14.88 -8.24 6.58
CA GLN A 44 -13.69 -7.45 6.91
C GLN A 44 -13.55 -6.26 5.95
N VAL A 45 -13.81 -6.45 4.66
CA VAL A 45 -13.84 -5.35 3.69
C VAL A 45 -14.91 -4.32 4.05
N GLN A 46 -16.10 -4.77 4.48
CA GLN A 46 -17.19 -3.88 4.90
C GLN A 46 -16.89 -3.08 6.17
N ALA A 47 -15.97 -3.54 7.03
CA ALA A 47 -15.55 -2.81 8.22
C ALA A 47 -14.64 -1.61 7.90
N VAL A 48 -14.11 -1.51 6.68
CA VAL A 48 -13.29 -0.38 6.23
C VAL A 48 -14.20 0.76 5.81
N THR A 49 -14.44 1.70 6.73
CA THR A 49 -15.40 2.80 6.57
C THR A 49 -14.75 4.15 6.88
N PRO A 50 -13.95 4.71 5.95
CA PRO A 50 -13.44 6.07 6.12
C PRO A 50 -14.57 7.10 6.05
N ASP A 51 -14.39 8.23 6.73
CA ASP A 51 -15.33 9.36 6.69
C ASP A 51 -15.20 10.12 5.36
N GLY A 52 -15.88 9.62 4.34
CA GLY A 52 -15.86 10.14 2.99
C GLY A 52 -14.58 9.80 2.21
N PRO A 53 -14.36 10.43 1.04
CA PRO A 53 -13.24 10.12 0.17
C PRO A 53 -11.91 10.75 0.60
N GLN A 54 -11.94 11.83 1.40
CA GLN A 54 -10.74 12.60 1.73
C GLN A 54 -9.66 11.78 2.45
N PRO A 55 -9.98 10.92 3.44
CA PRO A 55 -8.97 10.07 4.08
C PRO A 55 -8.23 9.13 3.12
N LEU A 56 -8.87 8.71 2.02
CA LEU A 56 -8.22 7.88 1.00
C LEU A 56 -7.16 8.67 0.22
N LEU A 57 -7.46 9.92 -0.13
CA LEU A 57 -6.58 10.81 -0.87
C LEU A 57 -5.40 11.24 0.00
N ASP A 58 -5.68 11.73 1.21
CA ASP A 58 -4.63 12.21 2.12
C ASP A 58 -3.66 11.09 2.50
N TYR A 59 -4.17 9.88 2.76
CA TYR A 59 -3.31 8.73 3.05
C TYR A 59 -2.50 8.33 1.81
N HIS A 60 -3.10 8.36 0.62
CA HIS A 60 -2.38 8.09 -0.63
C HIS A 60 -1.24 9.08 -0.86
N ASP A 61 -1.49 10.38 -0.68
CA ASP A 61 -0.49 11.43 -0.90
C ASP A 61 0.69 11.31 0.08
N GLN A 62 0.42 11.01 1.35
CA GLN A 62 1.49 10.82 2.35
C GLN A 62 2.34 9.58 2.08
N VAL A 63 1.72 8.48 1.63
CA VAL A 63 2.44 7.27 1.24
C VAL A 63 3.24 7.51 -0.04
N ALA A 64 2.68 8.24 -1.01
CA ALA A 64 3.39 8.63 -2.23
C ALA A 64 4.61 9.49 -1.91
N GLU A 65 4.47 10.50 -1.04
CA GLU A 65 5.59 11.35 -0.61
C GLU A 65 6.67 10.55 0.11
N ALA A 66 6.29 9.67 1.05
CA ALA A 66 7.23 8.81 1.75
C ALA A 66 7.97 7.86 0.79
N THR A 67 7.24 7.33 -0.21
CA THR A 67 7.79 6.45 -1.24
C THR A 67 8.77 7.21 -2.14
N SER A 68 8.41 8.40 -2.63
CA SER A 68 9.30 9.25 -3.44
C SER A 68 10.60 9.56 -2.69
N ARG A 69 10.51 9.98 -1.42
CA ARG A 69 11.71 10.24 -0.59
C ARG A 69 12.60 9.01 -0.43
N TYR A 70 12.03 7.80 -0.38
CA TYR A 70 12.82 6.57 -0.34
C TYR A 70 13.48 6.30 -1.69
N LEU A 71 12.74 6.39 -2.79
CA LEU A 71 13.28 6.20 -4.14
C LEU A 71 14.42 7.17 -4.45
N ASP A 72 14.28 8.44 -4.05
CA ASP A 72 15.31 9.47 -4.22
C ASP A 72 16.59 9.20 -3.42
N SER A 73 16.51 8.36 -2.39
CA SER A 73 17.65 7.97 -1.56
C SER A 73 18.42 6.77 -2.10
N LEU A 74 17.89 6.05 -3.10
CA LEU A 74 18.49 4.83 -3.62
C LEU A 74 19.54 5.13 -4.69
N GLY A 75 20.70 4.48 -4.56
CA GLY A 75 21.67 4.32 -5.65
C GLY A 75 21.40 3.05 -6.48
N THR A 76 22.04 2.95 -7.64
CA THR A 76 21.85 1.81 -8.56
C THR A 76 22.16 0.45 -7.91
N ALA A 77 23.19 0.38 -7.07
CA ALA A 77 23.56 -0.88 -6.40
C ALA A 77 22.55 -1.32 -5.33
N ASP A 78 21.71 -0.41 -4.81
CA ASP A 78 20.75 -0.75 -3.75
C ASP A 78 19.62 -1.65 -4.26
N PHE A 79 19.32 -1.60 -5.56
CA PHE A 79 18.28 -2.42 -6.17
C PHE A 79 18.59 -3.92 -6.12
N ASP A 80 19.87 -4.31 -6.03
CA ASP A 80 20.31 -5.71 -5.97
C ASP A 80 20.36 -6.25 -4.53
N ARG A 81 20.13 -5.41 -3.52
CA ARG A 81 20.12 -5.82 -2.11
C ARG A 81 19.01 -6.84 -1.86
N ILE A 82 19.38 -8.03 -1.40
CA ILE A 82 18.44 -9.10 -1.03
C ILE A 82 17.71 -8.72 0.26
N ILE A 83 16.38 -8.76 0.23
CA ILE A 83 15.50 -8.45 1.36
C ILE A 83 14.71 -9.67 1.84
N ASP A 84 14.57 -10.71 1.03
CA ASP A 84 13.86 -11.93 1.40
C ASP A 84 14.50 -13.15 0.74
N ARG A 85 15.00 -14.07 1.55
CA ARG A 85 15.68 -15.31 1.11
C ARG A 85 14.73 -16.51 1.07
N SER A 86 13.45 -16.34 1.39
CA SER A 86 12.46 -17.42 1.37
C SER A 86 11.93 -17.76 -0.03
N TYR A 87 12.30 -16.97 -1.04
CA TYR A 87 11.94 -17.17 -2.45
C TYR A 87 13.14 -17.64 -3.29
N ASP A 88 12.86 -18.30 -4.42
CA ASP A 88 13.86 -18.70 -5.41
C ASP A 88 13.47 -18.18 -6.82
N PRO A 89 14.19 -17.19 -7.38
CA PRO A 89 15.34 -16.49 -6.76
C PRO A 89 14.93 -15.60 -5.58
N PRO A 90 15.88 -15.26 -4.67
CA PRO A 90 15.62 -14.35 -3.55
C PRO A 90 15.08 -12.98 -4.01
N VAL A 91 14.20 -12.39 -3.21
CA VAL A 91 13.62 -11.07 -3.51
C VAL A 91 14.65 -10.00 -3.19
N THR A 92 14.91 -9.12 -4.16
CA THR A 92 15.72 -7.90 -3.98
C THR A 92 14.83 -6.68 -3.76
N VAL A 93 15.43 -5.55 -3.36
CA VAL A 93 14.77 -4.24 -3.32
C VAL A 93 14.10 -3.93 -4.66
N GLY A 94 14.80 -4.12 -5.78
CA GLY A 94 14.26 -3.86 -7.12
C GLY A 94 13.06 -4.73 -7.45
N ILE A 95 13.13 -6.03 -7.17
CA ILE A 95 11.99 -6.94 -7.38
C ILE A 95 10.81 -6.51 -6.51
N ARG A 96 11.04 -6.17 -5.24
CA ARG A 96 9.96 -5.71 -4.35
C ARG A 96 9.28 -4.45 -4.84
N LEU A 97 10.05 -3.44 -5.26
CA LEU A 97 9.52 -2.19 -5.81
C LEU A 97 8.69 -2.44 -7.08
N LEU A 98 9.17 -3.31 -7.97
CA LEU A 98 8.43 -3.71 -9.16
C LEU A 98 7.13 -4.45 -8.81
N SER A 99 7.18 -5.39 -7.86
CA SER A 99 6.00 -6.12 -7.39
C SER A 99 4.93 -5.19 -6.83
N VAL A 100 5.34 -4.24 -5.98
CA VAL A 100 4.44 -3.23 -5.40
C VAL A 100 3.86 -2.31 -6.47
N ASN A 101 4.64 -1.91 -7.47
CA ASN A 101 4.14 -1.10 -8.58
C ASN A 101 3.11 -1.86 -9.42
N SER A 102 3.38 -3.12 -9.73
CA SER A 102 2.45 -3.99 -10.48
C SER A 102 1.14 -4.18 -9.72
N ASP A 103 1.20 -4.44 -8.40
CA ASP A 103 0.03 -4.54 -7.53
C ASP A 103 -0.82 -3.27 -7.57
N ALA A 104 -0.19 -2.09 -7.43
CA ALA A 104 -0.88 -0.81 -7.49
C ALA A 104 -1.58 -0.57 -8.85
N LEU A 105 -0.93 -0.90 -9.96
CA LEU A 105 -1.52 -0.78 -11.31
C LEU A 105 -2.74 -1.69 -11.49
N GLN A 106 -2.68 -2.92 -10.98
CA GLN A 106 -3.82 -3.85 -11.01
C GLN A 106 -5.01 -3.30 -10.22
N HIS A 107 -4.76 -2.74 -9.03
CA HIS A 107 -5.80 -2.14 -8.21
C HIS A 107 -6.42 -0.88 -8.83
N VAL A 108 -5.66 -0.06 -9.54
CA VAL A 108 -6.22 1.08 -10.31
C VAL A 108 -7.21 0.57 -11.37
N GLY A 109 -6.86 -0.51 -12.08
CA GLY A 109 -7.76 -1.16 -13.04
C GLY A 109 -9.05 -1.67 -12.39
N GLN A 110 -8.95 -2.33 -11.24
CA GLN A 110 -10.11 -2.82 -10.47
C GLN A 110 -11.01 -1.67 -10.00
N ALA A 111 -10.42 -0.60 -9.47
CA ALA A 111 -11.17 0.59 -9.04
C ALA A 111 -11.90 1.25 -10.23
N ALA A 112 -11.25 1.36 -11.39
CA ALA A 112 -11.87 1.87 -12.61
C ALA A 112 -13.03 0.98 -13.09
N TYR A 113 -12.89 -0.34 -13.00
CA TYR A 113 -13.95 -1.29 -13.33
C TYR A 113 -15.18 -1.13 -12.41
N VAL A 114 -14.96 -1.05 -11.10
CA VAL A 114 -16.03 -0.83 -10.11
C VAL A 114 -16.72 0.51 -10.33
N LYS A 115 -15.95 1.59 -10.56
CA LYS A 115 -16.49 2.92 -10.90
C LYS A 115 -17.41 2.84 -12.12
N GLY A 116 -16.98 2.15 -13.19
CA GLY A 116 -17.80 1.96 -14.39
C GLY A 116 -19.09 1.17 -14.14
N LEU A 117 -19.07 0.18 -13.23
CA LEU A 117 -20.29 -0.54 -12.83
C LEU A 117 -21.27 0.36 -12.08
N PHE A 118 -20.78 1.21 -11.16
CA PHE A 118 -21.62 2.17 -10.44
C PHE A 118 -22.24 3.21 -11.39
N GLN A 119 -21.44 3.78 -12.29
CA GLN A 119 -21.89 4.80 -13.24
C GLN A 119 -22.90 4.28 -14.26
N ARG A 120 -22.90 2.97 -14.58
CA ARG A 120 -23.90 2.35 -15.46
C ARG A 120 -25.21 1.99 -14.74
N ARG A 121 -25.19 1.89 -13.41
CA ARG A 121 -26.38 1.59 -12.60
C ARG A 121 -27.13 2.85 -12.17
N ALA A 122 -26.44 3.99 -12.10
CA ALA A 122 -27.00 5.31 -11.86
C ALA A 122 -27.61 5.89 -13.14
#